data_AF-A0A964KA33-F1
#
_entry.id   AF-A0A964KA33-F1
#
_cell.length_a   1.000
_cell.length_b   1.000
_cell.length_c   1.000
_cell.angle_alpha   90.00
_cell.angle_beta   90.00
_cell.angle_gamma   90.00
#
_symmetry.space_group_name_H-M   'P 1'
#
loop_
_entity.id
_entity.type
_entity.pdbx_description
1 polymer ?
#
loop_
_entity_poly.entity_id
_entity_poly.type
_entity_poly.pdbx_seq_one_letter_code
_entity_poly.pdbx_strand_id
1 'polypeptide(L)'
;MSFLRRWFARKPATPRTELSLLVVDQQCLRALFDEHRSLSDDEVAAAVLVQRPELLAMEVQASLLKLRQHGLVDRDELARHRITKAARRLRDIIPERATSNIMYYG
;
A
#
# COMPACT_ATOMS: atom_id res chain seq x y z
N MET A 1 -15.02 -41.02 33.50
CA MET A 1 -14.94 -41.39 32.07
C MET A 1 -15.59 -40.25 31.28
N SER A 2 -14.82 -39.27 30.77
CA SER A 2 -14.25 -39.12 29.38
C SER A 2 -15.35 -38.95 28.31
N PHE A 3 -15.41 -37.94 27.41
CA PHE A 3 -14.39 -37.26 26.60
C PHE A 3 -14.86 -35.84 26.14
N LEU A 4 -13.98 -34.83 26.30
CA LEU A 4 -13.81 -33.63 25.43
C LEU A 4 -14.99 -32.66 25.23
N ARG A 5 -15.04 -31.58 26.03
CA ARG A 5 -14.55 -30.25 25.61
C ARG A 5 -14.70 -30.02 24.09
N ARG A 6 -15.72 -29.24 23.72
CA ARG A 6 -15.68 -28.38 22.52
C ARG A 6 -14.68 -27.23 22.76
N TRP A 7 -13.42 -27.62 22.91
CA TRP A 7 -12.23 -26.95 22.40
C TRP A 7 -12.54 -26.73 20.90
N PHE A 8 -12.71 -25.51 20.38
CA PHE A 8 -11.62 -24.61 20.07
C PHE A 8 -12.07 -23.14 20.10
N ALA A 9 -11.76 -22.45 21.19
CA ALA A 9 -11.15 -21.15 21.05
C ALA A 9 -9.83 -21.34 20.28
N ARG A 10 -9.68 -20.69 19.11
CA ARG A 10 -8.39 -20.23 18.52
C ARG A 10 -8.63 -19.51 17.18
N LYS A 11 -8.73 -18.18 17.30
CA LYS A 11 -8.53 -17.11 16.28
C LYS A 11 -9.52 -17.15 15.10
N PRO A 12 -10.21 -16.04 14.74
CA PRO A 12 -10.49 -15.88 13.32
C PRO A 12 -9.12 -15.99 12.65
N ALA A 13 -8.97 -16.88 11.67
CA ALA A 13 -7.97 -16.64 10.66
C ALA A 13 -8.30 -15.25 10.13
N THR A 14 -7.71 -14.20 10.70
CA THR A 14 -7.48 -12.97 9.96
C THR A 14 -6.83 -13.52 8.71
N PRO A 15 -7.47 -13.49 7.53
CA PRO A 15 -6.70 -13.63 6.33
C PRO A 15 -5.65 -12.54 6.50
N ARG A 16 -4.40 -12.95 6.79
CA ARG A 16 -3.28 -12.08 6.53
C ARG A 16 -3.37 -12.00 5.02
N THR A 17 -4.13 -11.02 4.54
CA THR A 17 -4.05 -10.59 3.15
C THR A 17 -2.58 -10.25 3.02
N GLU A 18 -1.81 -11.21 2.51
CA GLU A 18 -0.39 -11.02 2.26
C GLU A 18 -0.33 -9.87 1.28
N LEU A 19 0.05 -8.72 1.82
CA LEU A 19 -0.01 -7.46 1.10
C LEU A 19 1.21 -7.45 0.18
N SER A 20 1.08 -8.15 -0.94
CA SER A 20 2.05 -8.10 -2.03
C SER A 20 1.92 -6.73 -2.69
N LEU A 21 2.76 -5.81 -2.21
CA LEU A 21 2.89 -4.47 -2.76
C LEU A 21 3.70 -4.57 -4.04
N LEU A 22 3.04 -4.27 -5.16
CA LEU A 22 3.72 -4.11 -6.44
C LEU A 22 4.69 -2.92 -6.35
N VAL A 23 5.66 -2.86 -7.28
CA VAL A 23 6.59 -1.72 -7.36
C VAL A 23 5.82 -0.40 -7.43
N VAL A 24 4.75 -0.35 -8.24
CA VAL A 24 3.89 0.84 -8.38
C VAL A 24 3.22 1.23 -7.06
N ASP A 25 2.74 0.25 -6.28
CA ASP A 25 2.13 0.51 -4.97
C ASP A 25 3.14 1.15 -4.01
N GLN A 26 4.38 0.67 -4.00
CA GLN A 26 5.45 1.22 -3.17
C GLN A 26 5.83 2.64 -3.59
N GLN A 27 5.90 2.92 -4.90
CA GLN A 27 6.19 4.26 -5.41
C GLN A 27 5.07 5.25 -5.06
N CYS A 28 3.80 4.84 -5.16
CA CYS A 28 2.66 5.67 -4.76
C CYS A 28 2.72 6.01 -3.27
N LEU A 29 3.00 5.01 -2.42
CA LEU A 29 3.17 5.23 -0.99
C LEU A 29 4.35 6.18 -0.70
N ARG A 30 5.48 6.00 -1.39
CA ARG A 30 6.67 6.84 -1.23
C ARG A 30 6.39 8.30 -1.58
N ALA A 31 5.78 8.56 -2.74
CA ALA A 31 5.39 9.91 -3.15
C ALA A 31 4.51 10.60 -2.10
N LEU A 32 3.55 9.87 -1.52
CA LEU A 32 2.67 10.39 -0.47
C LEU A 32 3.36 10.52 0.90
N PHE A 33 4.43 9.78 1.18
CA PHE A 33 5.20 9.89 2.41
C PHE A 33 6.09 11.13 2.41
N ASP A 34 6.73 11.41 1.28
CA ASP A 34 7.75 12.46 1.14
C ASP A 34 7.14 13.86 1.19
N GLU A 35 5.94 14.04 0.64
CA GLU A 35 5.32 15.36 0.49
C GLU A 35 4.67 15.90 1.78
N HIS A 36 4.49 15.10 2.83
CA HIS A 36 3.83 15.45 4.10
C HIS A 36 2.46 16.16 4.00
N ARG A 37 1.90 16.29 2.80
CA ARG A 37 0.63 16.93 2.44
C ARG A 37 -0.20 15.98 1.58
N SER A 38 -1.48 16.30 1.41
CA SER A 38 -2.35 15.57 0.49
C SER A 38 -2.05 15.91 -0.97
N LEU A 39 -2.01 14.93 -1.87
CA LEU A 39 -1.69 15.10 -3.29
C LEU A 39 -2.87 14.72 -4.19
N SER A 40 -3.11 15.43 -5.29
CA SER A 40 -4.07 15.00 -6.32
C SER A 40 -3.60 13.76 -7.07
N ASP A 41 -4.48 13.12 -7.84
CA ASP A 41 -4.12 12.01 -8.74
C ASP A 41 -2.94 12.37 -9.66
N ASP A 42 -2.97 13.57 -10.25
CA ASP A 42 -1.93 14.07 -11.16
C ASP A 42 -0.61 14.38 -10.43
N GLU A 43 -0.68 14.94 -9.21
CA GLU A 43 0.51 15.20 -8.39
C GLU A 43 1.22 13.89 -8.01
N VAL A 44 0.45 12.84 -7.64
CA VAL A 44 1.03 11.52 -7.35
C VAL A 44 1.62 10.90 -8.62
N ALA A 45 0.88 10.93 -9.73
CA ALA A 45 1.37 10.40 -11.00
C ALA A 45 2.66 11.10 -11.44
N ALA A 46 2.72 12.42 -11.37
CA ALA A 46 3.93 13.18 -11.68
C ALA A 46 5.11 12.76 -10.78
N ALA A 47 4.90 12.67 -9.46
CA ALA A 47 5.95 12.28 -8.52
C ALA A 47 6.47 10.86 -8.78
N VAL A 48 5.58 9.91 -9.09
CA VAL A 48 5.95 8.53 -9.42
C VAL A 48 6.68 8.45 -10.76
N LEU A 49 6.18 9.14 -11.79
CA LEU A 49 6.77 9.12 -13.15
C LEU A 49 8.12 9.83 -13.21
N VAL A 50 8.39 10.81 -12.35
CA VAL A 50 9.73 11.41 -12.22
C VAL A 50 10.74 10.36 -11.72
N GLN A 51 10.34 9.47 -10.81
CA GLN A 51 11.22 8.43 -10.28
C GLN A 51 11.27 7.18 -11.18
N ARG A 52 10.16 6.90 -11.87
CA ARG A 52 9.94 5.68 -12.68
C ARG A 52 9.15 6.04 -13.94
N PRO A 53 9.79 6.67 -14.94
CA PRO A 53 9.13 7.13 -16.16
C PRO A 53 8.58 6.00 -17.03
N GLU A 54 9.01 4.76 -16.80
CA GLU A 54 8.52 3.57 -17.48
C GLU A 54 7.09 3.16 -17.06
N LEU A 55 6.57 3.69 -15.95
CA LEU A 55 5.24 3.37 -15.47
C LEU A 55 4.18 4.15 -16.24
N LEU A 56 2.96 3.60 -16.30
CA LEU A 56 1.83 4.28 -16.90
C LEU A 56 1.00 5.01 -15.84
N ALA A 57 0.46 6.18 -16.19
CA ALA A 57 -0.44 6.93 -15.29
C ALA A 57 -1.65 6.09 -14.85
N MET A 58 -2.15 5.20 -15.72
CA MET A 58 -3.23 4.27 -15.39
C MET A 58 -2.83 3.26 -14.30
N GLU A 59 -1.57 2.80 -14.28
CA GLU A 59 -1.08 1.88 -13.25
C GLU A 59 -1.01 2.59 -11.90
N VAL A 60 -0.58 3.85 -11.87
CA VAL A 60 -0.57 4.68 -10.66
C VAL A 60 -1.99 4.83 -10.10
N GLN A 61 -2.97 5.14 -10.94
CA GLN A 61 -4.37 5.28 -10.52
C GLN A 61 -4.94 3.95 -9.99
N ALA A 62 -4.65 2.83 -10.64
CA ALA A 62 -5.06 1.50 -10.18
C ALA A 62 -4.43 1.15 -8.82
N SER A 63 -3.14 1.46 -8.64
CA SER A 63 -2.43 1.30 -7.37
C SER A 63 -3.02 2.17 -6.27
N LEU A 64 -3.32 3.45 -6.54
CA LEU A 64 -3.98 4.32 -5.56
C LEU A 64 -5.35 3.76 -5.13
N LEU A 65 -6.16 3.26 -6.06
CA LEU A 65 -7.43 2.61 -5.73
C LEU A 65 -7.23 1.38 -4.84
N LYS A 66 -6.28 0.51 -5.19
CA LYS A 66 -5.91 -0.68 -4.39
C LYS A 66 -5.47 -0.28 -2.98
N LEU A 67 -4.56 0.69 -2.85
CA LEU A 67 -4.08 1.18 -1.56
C LEU A 67 -5.20 1.77 -0.69
N ARG A 68 -6.19 2.42 -1.31
CA ARG A 68 -7.40 2.90 -0.62
C ARG A 68 -8.27 1.74 -0.12
N GLN A 69 -8.49 0.71 -0.93
CA GLN A 69 -9.24 -0.47 -0.52
C GLN A 69 -8.58 -1.20 0.68
N HIS A 70 -7.26 -1.14 0.79
CA HIS A 70 -6.51 -1.66 1.92
C HIS A 70 -6.40 -0.69 3.13
N GLY A 71 -7.01 0.50 3.06
CA GLY A 71 -6.97 1.50 4.13
C GLY A 71 -5.59 2.11 4.38
N LEU A 72 -4.70 2.07 3.39
CA LEU A 72 -3.35 2.65 3.45
C LEU A 72 -3.34 4.11 3.00
N VAL A 73 -4.25 4.45 2.09
CA VAL A 73 -4.45 5.79 1.57
C VAL A 73 -5.91 6.19 1.78
N ASP A 74 -6.15 7.41 2.24
CA ASP A 74 -7.47 8.05 2.24
C ASP A 74 -7.54 9.04 1.07
N ARG A 75 -8.74 9.24 0.54
CA ARG A 75 -9.04 10.33 -0.41
C ARG A 75 -10.03 11.29 0.24
N ASP A 76 -9.70 12.58 0.27
CA ASP A 76 -10.57 13.61 0.81
C ASP A 76 -11.65 14.06 -0.19
N GLU A 77 -12.51 14.98 0.24
CA GLU A 77 -13.61 15.54 -0.57
C GLU A 77 -13.11 16.31 -1.79
N LEU A 78 -11.86 16.78 -1.77
CA LEU A 78 -11.20 17.48 -2.87
C LEU A 78 -10.45 16.51 -3.80
N ALA A 79 -10.74 15.22 -3.71
CA ALA A 79 -10.11 14.17 -4.48
C ALA A 79 -8.60 14.02 -4.24
N ARG A 80 -8.07 14.53 -3.14
CA ARG A 80 -6.65 14.45 -2.78
C ARG A 80 -6.38 13.25 -1.89
N HIS A 81 -5.25 12.60 -2.11
CA HIS A 81 -4.79 11.41 -1.42
C HIS A 81 -3.88 11.76 -0.26
N ARG A 82 -4.04 11.07 0.86
CA ARG A 82 -3.19 11.19 2.04
C ARG A 82 -2.94 9.83 2.67
N ILE A 83 -1.80 9.69 3.33
CA ILE A 83 -1.47 8.46 4.05
C ILE A 83 -2.24 8.38 5.37
N THR A 84 -2.88 7.22 5.60
CA THR A 84 -3.60 6.93 6.84
C THR A 84 -2.65 6.74 8.02
N LYS A 85 -3.18 6.76 9.25
CA LYS A 85 -2.39 6.42 10.44
C LYS A 85 -1.83 4.99 10.37
N ALA A 86 -2.54 4.07 9.73
CA ALA A 86 -2.13 2.68 9.59
C ALA A 86 -0.90 2.57 8.68
N ALA A 87 -0.93 3.21 7.51
CA ALA A 87 0.20 3.22 6.59
C ALA A 87 1.44 3.92 7.19
N ARG A 88 1.29 4.99 7.99
CA ARG A 88 2.43 5.60 8.69
C ARG A 88 3.17 4.64 9.61
N ARG A 89 2.47 3.70 10.25
CA ARG A 89 3.10 2.66 11.09
C ARG A 89 3.84 1.61 10.25
N LEU A 90 3.52 1.51 8.96
CA LEU A 90 4.21 0.63 8.02
C LEU A 90 5.43 1.30 7.37
N ARG A 91 5.67 2.60 7.60
CA ARG A 91 6.84 3.30 7.05
C ARG A 91 8.16 2.62 7.44
N ASP A 92 8.24 2.10 8.67
CA ASP A 92 9.42 1.39 9.16
C ASP A 92 9.57 -0.02 8.56
N ILE A 93 8.51 -0.54 7.92
CA ILE A 93 8.44 -1.88 7.34
C ILE A 93 8.62 -1.84 5.81
N ILE A 94 8.27 -0.74 5.15
CA ILE A 94 8.58 -0.47 3.74
C ILE A 94 9.99 0.12 3.71
N PRO A 95 11.05 -0.69 3.50
CA PRO A 95 12.41 -0.20 3.65
C PRO A 95 12.70 0.83 2.55
N GLU A 96 13.43 1.90 2.87
CA GLU A 96 14.09 2.77 1.86
C GLU A 96 14.96 1.96 0.88
N ARG A 97 15.35 0.75 1.28
CA ARG A 97 16.17 -0.23 0.55
C ARG A 97 15.39 -1.45 0.06
N ALA A 98 14.14 -1.33 -0.39
CA ALA A 98 13.55 -2.37 -1.24
C ALA A 98 14.21 -2.37 -2.64
N THR A 99 15.53 -2.56 -2.65
CA THR A 99 16.43 -2.56 -3.80
C THR A 99 17.19 -3.89 -3.83
N SER A 100 16.53 -5.00 -3.49
CA SER A 100 17.17 -6.32 -3.52
C SER A 100 16.13 -7.43 -3.74
N ASN A 101 16.20 -8.05 -4.91
CA ASN A 101 15.47 -9.27 -5.33
C ASN A 101 13.95 -9.19 -5.47
N ILE A 102 13.48 -8.41 -6.44
CA ILE A 102 12.26 -8.78 -7.16
C ILE A 102 12.71 -9.51 -8.43
N MET A 103 12.57 -10.84 -8.46
CA MET A 103 12.70 -11.60 -9.70
C MET A 103 11.58 -11.15 -10.64
N TYR A 104 11.98 -10.62 -11.79
CA TYR A 104 11.11 -10.11 -12.84
C TYR A 104 10.36 -11.29 -13.48
N TYR A 105 9.09 -11.47 -13.13
CA TYR A 105 8.15 -12.31 -13.88
C TYR A 105 7.20 -11.37 -14.62
N GLY A 106 7.53 -11.04 -15.88
CA GLY A 106 6.73 -10.15 -16.74
C GLY A 106 7.54 -9.56 -17.87
#